data_AF-A0A7C9GW19-F1
#
_entry.id   AF-A0A7C9GW19-F1
#
_cell.length_a   1.000
_cell.length_b   1.000
_cell.length_c   1.000
_cell.angle_alpha   90.00
_cell.angle_beta   90.00
_cell.angle_gamma   90.00
#
_symmetry.space_group_name_H-M   'P 1'
#
loop_
_entity.id
_entity.type
_entity.pdbx_description
1 polymer ?
#
loop_
_entity_poly.entity_id
_entity_poly.type
_entity_poly.pdbx_seq_one_letter_code
_entity_poly.pdbx_strand_id
1 'polypeptide(L)'
;MTGPIDIVMAEVRQRDRDRYLSILYAPEPVRPALFALHGLDLEMAHVVAGTTDPMIGAIRLAWWREALEGLDDGVVPAQPLLQLTASAVLPRGIGGKALATIEDRWLEMIDSAAVPAAHVAGGAALFGWAATLLGGDPALGARLGTAWTLGDDSALPRVPALLRPLLGLARLSARDAARARAGKPAEMRGSLARQWLLLKAIALGL
;
A
#
# COMPACT_ATOMS: atom_id res chain seq x y z
N MET A 1 -25.18 -11.21 -0.74
CA MET A 1 -24.36 -10.78 -1.91
C MET A 1 -23.04 -10.29 -1.37
N THR A 2 -21.93 -10.84 -1.86
CA THR A 2 -20.56 -10.40 -1.51
C THR A 2 -20.37 -8.98 -2.05
N GLY A 3 -20.09 -8.01 -1.18
CA GLY A 3 -19.90 -6.61 -1.58
C GLY A 3 -18.48 -6.34 -2.10
N PRO A 4 -18.22 -5.17 -2.73
CA PRO A 4 -16.88 -4.81 -3.20
C PRO A 4 -15.81 -4.90 -2.11
N ILE A 5 -16.15 -4.52 -0.88
CA ILE A 5 -15.24 -4.61 0.28
C ILE A 5 -14.82 -6.05 0.58
N ASP A 6 -15.75 -7.01 0.53
CA ASP A 6 -15.45 -8.41 0.85
C ASP A 6 -14.46 -9.01 -0.15
N ILE A 7 -14.63 -8.67 -1.44
CA ILE A 7 -13.74 -9.10 -2.53
C ILE A 7 -12.34 -8.51 -2.31
N VAL A 8 -12.24 -7.18 -2.14
CA VAL A 8 -10.94 -6.51 -1.96
C VAL A 8 -10.24 -6.99 -0.69
N MET A 9 -10.97 -7.20 0.40
CA MET A 9 -10.41 -7.76 1.64
C MET A 9 -9.86 -9.17 1.45
N ALA A 10 -10.55 -10.01 0.68
CA ALA A 10 -10.08 -11.37 0.36
C ALA A 10 -8.81 -11.33 -0.50
N GLU A 11 -8.76 -10.47 -1.51
CA GLU A 11 -7.58 -10.28 -2.36
C GLU A 11 -6.37 -9.79 -1.55
N VAL A 12 -6.54 -8.74 -0.74
CA VAL A 12 -5.46 -8.22 0.13
C VAL A 12 -5.01 -9.31 1.12
N ARG A 13 -5.94 -10.07 1.70
CA ARG A 13 -5.62 -11.19 2.60
C ARG A 13 -4.78 -12.26 1.93
N GLN A 14 -5.09 -12.59 0.68
CA GLN A 14 -4.41 -13.64 -0.07
C GLN A 14 -3.02 -13.19 -0.55
N ARG A 15 -2.91 -11.95 -1.05
CA ARG A 15 -1.67 -11.43 -1.66
C ARG A 15 -0.68 -10.89 -0.63
N ASP A 16 -1.16 -10.24 0.44
CA ASP A 16 -0.29 -9.65 1.47
C ASP A 16 -0.94 -9.71 2.86
N ARG A 17 -0.69 -10.82 3.54
CA ARG A 17 -1.23 -11.08 4.88
C ARG A 17 -0.80 -10.02 5.92
N ASP A 18 0.37 -9.41 5.76
CA ASP A 18 0.84 -8.40 6.72
C ASP A 18 0.08 -7.08 6.57
N ARG A 19 -0.16 -6.63 5.32
CA ARG A 19 -1.04 -5.48 5.05
C ARG A 19 -2.45 -5.74 5.55
N TYR A 20 -3.00 -6.92 5.27
CA TYR A 20 -4.33 -7.30 5.77
C TYR A 20 -4.42 -7.16 7.28
N LEU A 21 -3.47 -7.75 8.02
CA LEU A 21 -3.46 -7.65 9.49
C LEU A 21 -3.25 -6.22 9.97
N SER A 22 -2.33 -5.46 9.36
CA SER A 22 -2.09 -4.05 9.69
C SER A 22 -3.38 -3.23 9.60
N ILE A 23 -4.14 -3.38 8.51
CA ILE A 23 -5.41 -2.67 8.31
C ILE A 23 -6.44 -3.05 9.38
N LEU A 24 -6.49 -4.31 9.83
CA LEU A 24 -7.43 -4.73 10.88
C LEU A 24 -7.17 -4.05 12.23
N TYR A 25 -5.98 -3.50 12.48
CA TYR A 25 -5.70 -2.72 13.68
C TYR A 25 -6.06 -1.23 13.55
N ALA A 26 -6.44 -0.76 12.36
CA ALA A 26 -6.98 0.58 12.19
C ALA A 26 -8.42 0.68 12.72
N PRO A 27 -8.93 1.90 13.01
CA PRO A 27 -10.34 2.12 13.36
C PRO A 27 -11.28 1.58 12.28
N GLU A 28 -12.33 0.87 12.67
CA GLU A 28 -13.27 0.22 11.75
C GLU A 28 -13.81 1.13 10.63
N PRO A 29 -14.22 2.39 10.89
CA PRO A 29 -14.79 3.25 9.85
C PRO A 29 -13.84 3.54 8.68
N VAL A 30 -12.52 3.46 8.91
CA VAL A 30 -11.49 3.82 7.92
C VAL A 30 -10.91 2.60 7.19
N ARG A 31 -11.17 1.37 7.68
CA ARG A 31 -10.64 0.14 7.10
C ARG A 31 -11.01 -0.04 5.62
N PRO A 32 -12.25 0.22 5.16
CA PRO A 32 -12.58 0.06 3.74
C PRO A 32 -11.69 0.91 2.82
N ALA A 33 -11.40 2.15 3.23
CA ALA A 33 -10.54 3.06 2.47
C ALA A 33 -9.08 2.57 2.46
N LEU A 34 -8.58 2.05 3.59
CA LEU A 34 -7.23 1.48 3.67
C LEU A 34 -7.10 0.19 2.84
N PHE A 35 -8.14 -0.65 2.80
CA PHE A 35 -8.20 -1.83 1.94
C PHE A 35 -8.18 -1.45 0.46
N ALA A 36 -8.94 -0.43 0.04
CA ALA A 36 -8.87 0.09 -1.31
C ALA A 36 -7.46 0.60 -1.65
N LEU A 37 -6.87 1.42 -0.78
CA LEU A 37 -5.58 2.04 -1.00
C LEU A 37 -4.44 1.01 -1.15
N HIS A 38 -4.35 0.06 -0.22
CA HIS A 38 -3.36 -1.01 -0.30
C HIS A 38 -3.68 -2.04 -1.38
N GLY A 39 -4.96 -2.22 -1.71
CA GLY A 39 -5.41 -3.06 -2.81
C GLY A 39 -4.93 -2.51 -4.16
N LEU A 40 -5.04 -1.20 -4.38
CA LEU A 40 -4.53 -0.55 -5.60
C LEU A 40 -3.03 -0.81 -5.76
N ASP A 41 -2.23 -0.50 -4.75
CA ASP A 41 -0.79 -0.77 -4.83
C ASP A 41 -0.46 -2.26 -5.09
N LEU A 42 -1.23 -3.21 -4.54
CA LEU A 42 -1.06 -4.64 -4.81
C LEU A 42 -1.50 -5.05 -6.23
N GLU A 43 -2.54 -4.43 -6.78
CA GLU A 43 -2.96 -4.70 -8.16
C GLU A 43 -1.92 -4.20 -9.16
N MET A 44 -1.38 -3.00 -8.98
CA MET A 44 -0.34 -2.46 -9.87
C MET A 44 0.95 -3.28 -9.75
N ALA A 45 1.33 -3.68 -8.53
CA ALA A 45 2.43 -4.63 -8.32
C ALA A 45 2.20 -5.95 -9.08
N HIS A 46 0.98 -6.48 -9.05
CA HIS A 46 0.61 -7.71 -9.73
C HIS A 46 0.66 -7.57 -11.25
N VAL A 47 0.23 -6.43 -11.80
CA VAL A 47 0.35 -6.13 -13.23
C VAL A 47 1.81 -6.16 -13.67
N VAL A 48 2.70 -5.48 -12.93
CA VAL A 48 4.14 -5.46 -13.25
C VAL A 48 4.75 -6.86 -13.13
N ALA A 49 4.48 -7.58 -12.03
CA ALA A 49 5.05 -8.89 -11.80
C ALA A 49 4.53 -9.99 -12.76
N GLY A 50 3.29 -9.84 -13.24
CA GLY A 50 2.62 -10.82 -14.10
C GLY A 50 2.87 -10.64 -15.60
N THR A 51 3.61 -9.62 -16.01
CA THR A 51 3.80 -9.30 -17.43
C THR A 51 5.25 -9.48 -17.86
N THR A 52 5.47 -10.28 -18.92
CA THR A 52 6.81 -10.50 -19.50
C THR A 52 7.19 -9.45 -20.55
N ASP A 53 6.20 -8.79 -21.16
CA ASP A 53 6.40 -7.71 -22.11
C ASP A 53 6.22 -6.35 -21.41
N PRO A 54 7.29 -5.56 -21.26
CA PRO A 54 7.24 -4.22 -20.65
C PRO A 54 6.14 -3.33 -21.21
N MET A 55 5.89 -3.41 -22.52
CA MET A 55 4.89 -2.57 -23.20
C MET A 55 3.47 -2.95 -22.79
N ILE A 56 3.19 -4.24 -22.65
CA ILE A 56 1.89 -4.72 -22.16
C ILE A 56 1.68 -4.31 -20.70
N GLY A 57 2.75 -4.30 -19.90
CA GLY A 57 2.72 -3.83 -18.52
C GLY A 57 2.33 -2.35 -18.45
N ALA A 58 3.01 -1.51 -19.25
CA ALA A 58 2.72 -0.09 -19.35
C ALA A 58 1.29 0.20 -19.82
N ILE A 59 0.77 -0.52 -20.83
CA ILE A 59 -0.62 -0.34 -21.30
C ILE A 59 -1.63 -0.65 -20.19
N ARG A 60 -1.41 -1.73 -19.43
CA ARG A 60 -2.29 -2.10 -18.31
C ARG A 60 -2.24 -1.08 -17.18
N LEU A 61 -1.06 -0.55 -16.86
CA LEU A 61 -0.88 0.51 -15.87
C LEU A 61 -1.56 1.81 -16.32
N ALA A 62 -1.43 2.20 -17.59
CA ALA A 62 -2.10 3.37 -18.16
C ALA A 62 -3.64 3.25 -18.06
N TRP A 63 -4.20 2.07 -18.35
CA TRP A 63 -5.64 1.82 -18.14
C TRP A 63 -6.06 2.06 -16.69
N TRP A 64 -5.26 1.60 -15.72
CA TRP A 64 -5.54 1.85 -14.30
C TRP A 64 -5.48 3.33 -13.94
N ARG A 65 -4.51 4.08 -14.48
CA ARG A 65 -4.42 5.54 -14.31
C ARG A 65 -5.69 6.22 -14.83
N GLU A 66 -6.07 5.93 -16.06
CA GLU A 66 -7.28 6.50 -16.69
C GLU A 66 -8.56 6.14 -15.91
N ALA A 67 -8.67 4.90 -15.45
CA ALA A 67 -9.83 4.44 -14.69
C ALA A 67 -9.92 5.11 -13.30
N LEU A 68 -8.77 5.42 -12.67
CA LEU A 68 -8.71 6.18 -11.42
C LEU A 68 -9.05 7.66 -11.64
N GLU A 69 -8.51 8.28 -12.68
CA GLU A 69 -8.81 9.67 -13.06
C GLU A 69 -10.31 9.84 -13.34
N GLY A 70 -10.92 8.90 -14.07
CA GLY A 70 -12.36 8.94 -14.39
C GLY A 70 -13.28 8.85 -13.17
N LEU A 71 -12.79 8.39 -12.01
CA LEU A 71 -13.58 8.39 -10.77
C LEU A 71 -13.94 9.82 -10.34
N ASP A 72 -13.06 10.79 -10.58
CA ASP A 72 -13.32 12.21 -10.26
C ASP A 72 -14.46 12.79 -11.10
N ASP A 73 -14.67 12.24 -12.30
CA ASP A 73 -15.76 12.62 -13.22
C ASP A 73 -17.04 11.77 -13.00
N GLY A 74 -17.05 10.92 -11.96
CA GLY A 74 -18.18 10.03 -11.64
C GLY A 74 -18.27 8.78 -12.52
N VAL A 75 -17.27 8.50 -13.36
CA VAL A 75 -17.20 7.28 -14.15
C VAL A 75 -16.62 6.16 -13.29
N VAL A 76 -17.48 5.31 -12.73
CA VAL A 76 -17.07 4.20 -11.85
C VAL A 76 -17.23 2.85 -12.58
N PRO A 77 -16.13 2.21 -13.03
CA PRO A 77 -16.21 0.91 -13.67
C PRO A 77 -16.76 -0.18 -12.75
N ALA A 78 -17.25 -1.29 -13.32
CA ALA A 78 -17.74 -2.45 -12.56
C ALA A 78 -16.65 -3.21 -11.78
N GLN A 79 -15.40 -2.76 -11.84
CA GLN A 79 -14.26 -3.34 -11.17
C GLN A 79 -14.39 -3.11 -9.64
N PRO A 80 -14.34 -4.17 -8.80
CA PRO A 80 -14.65 -4.04 -7.37
C PRO A 80 -13.75 -3.09 -6.56
N LEU A 81 -12.46 -3.03 -6.89
CA LEU A 81 -11.50 -2.13 -6.26
C LEU A 81 -11.76 -0.66 -6.60
N LEU A 82 -12.13 -0.35 -7.85
CA LEU A 82 -12.53 0.99 -8.28
C LEU A 82 -13.86 1.40 -7.62
N GLN A 83 -14.83 0.48 -7.51
CA GLN A 83 -16.07 0.72 -6.76
C GLN A 83 -15.80 1.01 -5.28
N LEU A 84 -14.91 0.24 -4.64
CA LEU A 84 -14.52 0.48 -3.26
C LEU A 84 -13.76 1.80 -3.11
N THR A 85 -12.90 2.12 -4.07
CA THR A 85 -12.14 3.39 -4.08
C THR A 85 -13.10 4.58 -4.17
N ALA A 86 -14.04 4.56 -5.12
CA ALA A 86 -15.05 5.60 -5.29
C ALA A 86 -15.94 5.77 -4.06
N SER A 87 -16.32 4.68 -3.39
CA SER A 87 -17.24 4.72 -2.23
C SER A 87 -16.55 4.98 -0.88
N ALA A 88 -15.28 4.62 -0.72
CA ALA A 88 -14.59 4.68 0.58
C ALA A 88 -13.44 5.69 0.63
N VAL A 89 -12.78 5.98 -0.49
CA VAL A 89 -11.57 6.84 -0.53
C VAL A 89 -11.92 8.25 -0.97
N LEU A 90 -12.62 8.41 -2.11
CA LEU A 90 -12.98 9.74 -2.65
C LEU A 90 -13.75 10.63 -1.65
N PRO A 91 -14.76 10.13 -0.91
CA PRO A 91 -15.48 10.94 0.08
C PRO A 91 -14.62 11.45 1.24
N ARG A 92 -13.39 10.93 1.38
CA ARG A 92 -12.41 11.33 2.40
C ARG A 92 -11.38 12.33 1.87
N GLY A 93 -11.59 12.88 0.66
CA GLY A 93 -10.81 13.96 0.09
C GLY A 93 -9.54 13.54 -0.65
N ILE A 94 -9.39 12.25 -0.96
CA ILE A 94 -8.29 11.76 -1.82
C ILE A 94 -8.90 11.46 -3.19
N GLY A 95 -8.67 12.37 -4.14
CA GLY A 95 -9.22 12.28 -5.49
C GLY A 95 -8.58 11.20 -6.37
N GLY A 96 -9.30 10.80 -7.40
CA GLY A 96 -8.89 9.86 -8.43
C GLY A 96 -7.56 10.24 -9.08
N LYS A 97 -7.38 11.50 -9.50
CA LYS A 97 -6.11 12.01 -10.05
C LYS A 97 -4.93 11.87 -9.10
N ALA A 98 -5.15 12.05 -7.79
CA ALA A 98 -4.09 11.85 -6.81
C ALA A 98 -3.74 10.36 -6.71
N LEU A 99 -4.74 9.47 -6.65
CA LEU A 99 -4.52 8.02 -6.61
C LEU A 99 -3.86 7.49 -7.88
N ALA A 100 -4.13 8.11 -9.03
CA ALA A 100 -3.62 7.71 -10.33
C ALA A 100 -2.08 7.76 -10.39
N THR A 101 -1.42 8.58 -9.55
CA THR A 101 0.05 8.63 -9.44
C THR A 101 0.66 7.35 -8.81
N ILE A 102 -0.16 6.41 -8.34
CA ILE A 102 0.33 5.04 -8.04
C ILE A 102 0.90 4.38 -9.28
N GLU A 103 0.44 4.75 -10.48
CA GLU A 103 1.01 4.25 -11.73
C GLU A 103 2.52 4.52 -11.82
N ASP A 104 2.92 5.78 -11.60
CA ASP A 104 4.32 6.23 -11.71
C ASP A 104 5.27 5.39 -10.85
N ARG A 105 4.81 5.00 -9.65
CA ARG A 105 5.54 4.14 -8.70
C ARG A 105 5.92 2.80 -9.33
N TRP A 106 5.05 2.25 -10.16
CA TRP A 106 5.17 0.89 -10.71
C TRP A 106 5.65 0.88 -12.15
N LEU A 107 5.37 1.94 -12.93
CA LEU A 107 5.85 2.08 -14.29
C LEU A 107 7.38 2.09 -14.35
N GLU A 108 8.03 2.87 -13.48
CA GLU A 108 9.50 2.90 -13.42
C GLU A 108 10.13 1.61 -12.88
N MET A 109 9.35 0.72 -12.25
CA MET A 109 9.84 -0.58 -11.79
C MET A 109 9.96 -1.61 -12.92
N ILE A 110 9.30 -1.39 -14.06
CA ILE A 110 9.37 -2.30 -15.20
C ILE A 110 10.82 -2.32 -15.71
N ASP A 111 11.41 -3.51 -15.77
CA ASP A 111 12.81 -3.75 -16.14
C ASP A 111 13.87 -2.99 -15.34
N SER A 112 13.54 -2.49 -14.14
CA SER A 112 14.52 -1.79 -13.30
C SER A 112 15.45 -2.74 -12.54
N ALA A 113 16.76 -2.46 -12.59
CA ALA A 113 17.78 -3.16 -11.82
C ALA A 113 17.97 -2.60 -10.39
N ALA A 114 17.48 -1.39 -10.13
CA ALA A 114 17.57 -0.72 -8.83
C ALA A 114 16.20 -0.20 -8.40
N VAL A 115 16.06 0.26 -7.16
CA VAL A 115 14.81 0.89 -6.70
C VAL A 115 14.75 2.34 -7.25
N PRO A 116 13.82 2.68 -8.16
CA PRO A 116 13.71 4.02 -8.73
C PRO A 116 13.22 5.06 -7.73
N ALA A 117 13.54 6.33 -7.98
CA ALA A 117 13.11 7.43 -7.13
C ALA A 117 11.58 7.59 -7.13
N ALA A 118 10.90 7.41 -8.28
CA ALA A 118 9.44 7.45 -8.32
C ALA A 118 8.80 6.31 -7.53
N HIS A 119 9.46 5.15 -7.48
CA HIS A 119 9.00 4.07 -6.63
C HIS A 119 8.97 4.53 -5.17
N VAL A 120 10.07 5.09 -4.66
CA VAL A 120 10.15 5.62 -3.29
C VAL A 120 9.13 6.74 -3.04
N ALA A 121 9.00 7.69 -3.97
CA ALA A 121 8.05 8.80 -3.87
C ALA A 121 6.59 8.31 -3.81
N GLY A 122 6.22 7.33 -4.64
CA GLY A 122 4.88 6.75 -4.60
C GLY A 122 4.59 5.98 -3.31
N GLY A 123 5.60 5.36 -2.70
CA GLY A 123 5.45 4.71 -1.39
C GLY A 123 5.21 5.72 -0.27
N ALA A 124 5.90 6.85 -0.32
CA ALA A 124 5.62 8.01 0.53
C ALA A 124 4.20 8.55 0.32
N ALA A 125 3.75 8.74 -0.93
CA ALA A 125 2.39 9.19 -1.21
C ALA A 125 1.34 8.22 -0.66
N LEU A 126 1.51 6.91 -0.89
CA LEU A 126 0.65 5.85 -0.39
C LEU A 126 0.46 5.92 1.13
N PHE A 127 1.55 6.02 1.89
CA PHE A 127 1.46 6.09 3.35
C PHE A 127 1.02 7.47 3.84
N GLY A 128 1.27 8.54 3.09
CA GLY A 128 0.74 9.87 3.36
C GLY A 128 -0.78 9.88 3.30
N TRP A 129 -1.37 9.30 2.24
CA TRP A 129 -2.82 9.11 2.13
C TRP A 129 -3.37 8.19 3.23
N ALA A 130 -2.69 7.09 3.54
CA ALA A 130 -3.10 6.22 4.63
C ALA A 130 -3.10 6.95 5.99
N ALA A 131 -2.12 7.82 6.24
CA ALA A 131 -2.08 8.66 7.43
C ALA A 131 -3.22 9.67 7.47
N THR A 132 -3.54 10.33 6.35
CA THR A 132 -4.74 11.20 6.22
C THR A 132 -6.02 10.43 6.57
N LEU A 133 -6.19 9.23 6.02
CA LEU A 133 -7.36 8.38 6.29
C LEU A 133 -7.49 7.99 7.77
N LEU A 134 -6.37 7.83 8.45
CA LEU A 134 -6.28 7.52 9.89
C LEU A 134 -6.49 8.77 10.78
N GLY A 135 -6.59 9.97 10.20
CA GLY A 135 -6.65 11.23 10.95
C GLY A 135 -5.29 11.66 11.53
N GLY A 136 -4.19 11.21 10.92
CA GLY A 136 -2.82 11.53 11.31
C GLY A 136 -2.16 12.59 10.43
N ASP A 137 -0.90 12.88 10.75
CA ASP A 137 -0.05 13.75 9.95
C ASP A 137 0.41 13.04 8.65
N PRO A 138 0.04 13.55 7.46
CA PRO A 138 0.45 12.96 6.18
C PRO A 138 1.96 13.03 5.95
N ALA A 139 2.68 14.04 6.49
CA ALA A 139 4.13 14.13 6.33
C ALA A 139 4.83 13.01 7.11
N LEU A 140 4.35 12.71 8.32
CA LEU A 140 4.81 11.56 9.09
C LEU A 140 4.46 10.24 8.39
N GLY A 141 3.26 10.12 7.81
CA GLY A 141 2.88 8.99 6.95
C GLY A 141 3.87 8.80 5.80
N ALA A 142 4.17 9.86 5.06
CA ALA A 142 5.10 9.84 3.94
C ALA A 142 6.50 9.34 4.33
N ARG A 143 7.02 9.78 5.48
CA ARG A 143 8.30 9.26 6.02
C ARG A 143 8.26 7.76 6.29
N LEU A 144 7.16 7.25 6.84
CA LEU A 144 6.97 5.82 7.05
C LEU A 144 6.91 5.07 5.71
N GLY A 145 6.29 5.65 4.68
CA GLY A 145 6.22 5.09 3.33
C GLY A 145 7.57 5.05 2.60
N THR A 146 8.40 6.08 2.79
CA THR A 146 9.80 6.08 2.33
C THR A 146 10.59 4.97 2.99
N ALA A 147 10.55 4.88 4.32
CA ALA A 147 11.21 3.81 5.08
C ALA A 147 10.74 2.41 4.65
N TRP A 148 9.43 2.27 4.45
CA TRP A 148 8.83 1.03 3.97
C TRP A 148 9.31 0.65 2.57
N THR A 149 9.44 1.61 1.65
CA THR A 149 9.91 1.32 0.28
C THR A 149 11.40 1.02 0.24
N LEU A 150 12.21 1.73 1.02
CA LEU A 150 13.67 1.55 1.09
C LEU A 150 14.08 0.31 1.91
N GLY A 151 13.20 -0.19 2.78
CA GLY A 151 13.57 -1.22 3.75
C GLY A 151 14.57 -0.69 4.78
N ASP A 152 14.37 0.54 5.23
CA ASP A 152 15.23 1.21 6.21
C ASP A 152 14.39 1.93 7.26
N ASP A 153 14.41 1.43 8.50
CA ASP A 153 13.71 2.00 9.64
C ASP A 153 14.61 2.82 10.59
N SER A 154 15.89 3.01 10.24
CA SER A 154 16.88 3.66 11.11
C SER A 154 16.55 5.10 11.49
N ALA A 155 15.85 5.83 10.61
CA ALA A 155 15.46 7.22 10.79
C ALA A 155 13.98 7.41 11.19
N LEU A 156 13.28 6.35 11.60
CA LEU A 156 11.87 6.43 11.96
C LEU A 156 11.67 7.11 13.32
N PRO A 157 10.81 8.15 13.38
CA PRO A 157 10.52 8.82 14.63
C PRO A 157 9.55 7.99 15.48
N ARG A 158 9.32 8.42 16.73
CA ARG A 158 8.15 7.94 17.48
C ARG A 158 6.89 8.41 16.76
N VAL A 159 5.91 7.51 16.63
CA VAL A 159 4.65 7.81 15.93
C VAL A 159 3.45 7.74 16.89
N PRO A 160 2.40 8.55 16.66
CA PRO A 160 1.13 8.43 17.39
C PRO A 160 0.52 7.04 17.22
N ALA A 161 -0.30 6.62 18.21
CA ALA A 161 -0.93 5.30 18.21
C ALA A 161 -1.66 4.96 16.91
N LEU A 162 -2.34 5.94 16.32
CA LEU A 162 -3.09 5.79 15.07
C LEU A 162 -2.22 5.42 13.84
N LEU A 163 -0.94 5.80 13.80
CA LEU A 163 -0.02 5.49 12.69
C LEU A 163 0.84 4.24 12.93
N ARG A 164 0.71 3.61 14.09
CA ARG A 164 1.51 2.41 14.42
C ARG A 164 1.27 1.22 13.48
N PRO A 165 0.09 1.00 12.89
CA PRO A 165 -0.07 -0.01 11.85
C PRO A 165 0.85 0.22 10.64
N LEU A 166 1.03 1.47 10.22
CA LEU A 166 1.96 1.84 9.14
C LEU A 166 3.43 1.67 9.56
N LEU A 167 3.77 2.04 10.80
CA LEU A 167 5.09 1.79 11.37
C LEU A 167 5.43 0.29 11.37
N GLY A 168 4.47 -0.57 11.72
CA GLY A 168 4.66 -2.02 11.67
C GLY A 168 5.00 -2.52 10.27
N LEU A 169 4.34 -2.00 9.23
CA LEU A 169 4.68 -2.34 7.84
C LEU A 169 6.09 -1.87 7.47
N ALA A 170 6.47 -0.64 7.83
CA ALA A 170 7.81 -0.11 7.56
C ALA A 170 8.90 -0.98 8.21
N ARG A 171 8.71 -1.38 9.47
CA ARG A 171 9.65 -2.27 10.19
C ARG A 171 9.70 -3.69 9.61
N LEU A 172 8.58 -4.22 9.13
CA LEU A 172 8.58 -5.51 8.43
C LEU A 172 9.43 -5.44 7.16
N SER A 173 9.30 -4.35 6.38
CA SER A 173 10.15 -4.14 5.20
C SER A 173 11.63 -3.99 5.56
N ALA A 174 11.94 -3.22 6.61
CA ALA A 174 13.32 -3.08 7.08
C ALA A 174 13.93 -4.41 7.55
N ARG A 175 13.12 -5.25 8.22
CA ARG A 175 13.51 -6.62 8.57
C ARG A 175 13.77 -7.47 7.34
N ASP A 176 12.92 -7.38 6.31
CA ASP A 176 13.09 -8.14 5.07
C ASP A 176 14.40 -7.73 4.37
N ALA A 177 14.68 -6.43 4.27
CA ALA A 177 15.94 -5.92 3.74
C ALA A 177 17.16 -6.37 4.57
N ALA A 178 17.08 -6.32 5.90
CA ALA A 178 18.15 -6.78 6.77
C ALA A 178 18.42 -8.29 6.63
N ARG A 179 17.37 -9.10 6.48
CA ARG A 179 17.50 -10.54 6.22
C ARG A 179 18.13 -10.83 4.87
N ALA A 180 17.69 -10.12 3.82
CA ALA A 180 18.26 -10.24 2.48
C ALA A 180 19.77 -9.89 2.47
N ARG A 181 20.16 -8.78 3.11
CA ARG A 181 21.58 -8.40 3.29
C ARG A 181 22.40 -9.46 4.04
N ALA A 182 21.77 -10.17 4.97
CA ALA A 182 22.38 -11.26 5.72
C ALA A 182 22.32 -12.63 4.98
N GLY A 183 21.88 -12.67 3.72
CA GLY A 183 21.75 -13.91 2.94
C GLY A 183 20.71 -14.90 3.49
N LYS A 184 19.77 -14.42 4.31
CA LYS A 184 18.72 -15.26 4.90
C LYS A 184 17.55 -15.39 3.93
N PRO A 185 16.86 -16.55 3.90
CA PRO A 185 15.69 -16.73 3.05
C PRO A 185 14.58 -15.76 3.43
N ALA A 186 13.79 -15.37 2.43
CA ALA A 186 12.61 -14.55 2.56
C ALA A 186 11.64 -15.20 3.57
N GLU A 187 11.13 -14.40 4.49
CA GLU A 187 10.19 -14.88 5.49
C GLU A 187 8.78 -14.89 4.89
N MET A 188 8.04 -15.99 5.11
CA MET A 188 6.67 -16.10 4.61
C MET A 188 5.79 -14.98 5.20
N ARG A 189 5.08 -14.26 4.34
CA ARG A 189 4.09 -13.24 4.74
C ARG A 189 3.11 -13.84 5.75
N GLY A 190 2.84 -13.12 6.84
CA GLY A 190 1.97 -13.61 7.90
C GLY A 190 2.55 -14.71 8.80
N SER A 191 3.86 -14.99 8.77
CA SER A 191 4.50 -15.86 9.78
C SER A 191 4.26 -15.34 11.20
N LEU A 192 4.34 -16.22 12.21
CA LEU A 192 4.18 -15.80 13.61
C LEU A 192 5.20 -14.73 14.03
N ALA A 193 6.45 -14.81 13.53
CA ALA A 193 7.46 -13.81 13.85
C ALA A 193 7.17 -12.45 13.20
N ARG A 194 6.59 -12.41 12.00
CA ARG A 194 6.11 -11.18 11.37
C ARG A 194 4.89 -10.60 12.11
N GLN A 195 3.92 -11.45 12.44
CA GLN A 195 2.75 -11.04 13.22
C GLN A 195 3.14 -10.48 14.59
N TRP A 196 4.13 -11.09 15.24
CA TRP A 196 4.66 -10.62 16.51
C TRP A 196 5.34 -9.25 16.40
N LEU A 197 6.13 -9.03 15.35
CA LEU A 197 6.74 -7.71 15.10
C LEU A 197 5.67 -6.65 14.82
N LEU A 198 4.68 -6.98 13.98
CA LEU A 198 3.55 -6.10 13.69
C LEU A 198 2.79 -5.73 14.98
N LEU A 199 2.48 -6.72 15.82
CA LEU A 199 1.80 -6.51 17.10
C LEU A 199 2.64 -5.64 18.05
N LYS A 200 3.96 -5.86 18.15
CA LYS A 200 4.85 -5.02 18.96
C LYS A 200 4.84 -3.56 18.50
N ALA A 201 4.91 -3.32 17.20
CA ALA A 201 4.85 -1.98 16.64
C ALA A 201 3.52 -1.31 17.00
N ILE A 202 2.41 -2.04 16.91
CA ILE A 202 1.06 -1.54 17.19
C ILE A 202 0.82 -1.27 18.68
N ALA A 203 1.17 -2.21 19.54
CA ALA A 203 0.96 -2.10 20.97
C ALA A 203 1.93 -1.09 21.61
N LEU A 204 3.20 -1.10 21.21
CA LEU A 204 4.28 -0.41 21.94
C LEU A 204 4.90 0.76 21.15
N GLY A 205 4.66 0.86 19.85
CA GLY A 205 5.42 1.79 19.00
C GLY A 205 6.89 1.38 18.81
N LEU A 206 7.28 0.17 19.22
CA LEU A 206 8.65 -0.38 19.22
C LEU A 206 8.91 -1.37 18.09
#